data_AF-A0A1L8R2G4-F1
#
_entry.id   AF-A0A1L8R2G4-F1
#
_cell.length_a   1.000
_cell.length_b   1.000
_cell.length_c   1.000
_cell.angle_alpha   90.00
_cell.angle_beta   90.00
_cell.angle_gamma   90.00
#
_symmetry.space_group_name_H-M   'P 1'
#
loop_
_entity.id
_entity.type
_entity.pdbx_description
1 polymer ?
#
loop_
_entity_poly.entity_id
_entity_poly.type
_entity_poly.pdbx_seq_one_letter_code
_entity_poly.pdbx_strand_id
1 'polypeptide(L)'
;MAYFIGKVIKKNIFNRQEIETLKTAFPMGICQITEGCFPIVLNDLVRNVTATGVGGAIGGGLSMLWGADSHIPASGMFAIPTMTRPWAFVAALFIGSLTTAITILLLKKRVDPNAEAIIEEKEEEDISWDDLTIN
;
A
#
# COMPACT_ATOMS: atom_id res chain seq x y z
N MET A 1 -6.69 4.08 4.72
CA MET A 1 -7.12 3.82 6.12
C MET A 1 -6.18 4.42 7.16
N ALA A 2 -4.88 4.09 7.15
CA ALA A 2 -3.91 4.55 8.17
C ALA A 2 -3.89 6.07 8.42
N TYR A 3 -3.93 6.88 7.36
CA TYR A 3 -3.97 8.35 7.49
C TYR A 3 -5.22 8.87 8.20
N PHE A 4 -6.41 8.37 7.83
CA PHE A 4 -7.67 8.76 8.46
C PHE A 4 -7.70 8.37 9.94
N ILE A 5 -7.29 7.14 10.27
CA ILE A 5 -7.26 6.66 11.65
C ILE A 5 -6.21 7.44 12.47
N GLY A 6 -5.03 7.72 11.90
CA GLY A 6 -4.01 8.56 12.54
C GLY A 6 -4.50 9.98 12.83
N LYS A 7 -5.28 10.57 11.92
CA LYS A 7 -5.91 11.89 12.11
C LYS A 7 -6.93 11.90 13.24
N VAL A 8 -7.76 10.86 13.34
CA VAL A 8 -8.73 10.69 14.45
C VAL A 8 -8.00 10.56 15.80
N ILE A 9 -6.86 9.87 15.83
CA ILE A 9 -6.06 9.62 17.05
C ILE A 9 -5.06 10.76 17.34
N LYS A 10 -5.07 11.84 16.55
CA LYS A 10 -4.09 12.96 16.62
C LYS A 10 -2.63 12.49 16.60
N LYS A 11 -2.35 11.40 15.89
CA LYS A 11 -1.00 10.87 15.68
C LYS A 11 -0.62 11.11 14.23
N ASN A 12 0.09 12.22 13.97
CA ASN A 12 0.62 12.51 12.65
C ASN A 12 1.81 11.57 12.39
N ILE A 13 1.61 10.68 11.43
CA ILE A 13 2.62 9.72 10.95
C ILE A 13 2.96 9.96 9.47
N PHE A 14 2.33 10.96 8.84
CA PHE A 14 2.50 11.32 7.44
C PHE A 14 2.90 12.80 7.30
N ASN A 15 3.88 13.05 6.44
CA ASN A 15 4.32 14.39 6.06
C ASN A 15 3.39 15.00 4.99
N ARG A 16 3.48 16.31 4.75
CA ARG A 16 2.62 17.05 3.80
C ARG A 16 2.76 16.55 2.36
N GLN A 17 3.97 16.19 1.93
CA GLN A 17 4.22 15.54 0.65
C GLN A 17 3.53 14.17 0.57
N GLU A 18 3.67 13.32 1.61
CA GLU A 18 3.04 12.01 1.66
C GLU A 18 1.50 12.10 1.62
N ILE A 19 0.90 13.15 2.20
CA ILE A 19 -0.55 13.40 2.17
C ILE A 19 -1.03 13.72 0.75
N GLU A 20 -0.28 14.52 -0.01
CA GLU A 20 -0.61 14.82 -1.40
C GLU A 20 -0.50 13.58 -2.28
N THR A 21 0.56 12.79 -2.13
CA THR A 21 0.69 11.50 -2.82
C THR A 21 -0.44 10.54 -2.44
N LEU A 22 -0.92 10.56 -1.19
CA LEU A 22 -2.01 9.68 -0.75
C LEU A 22 -3.33 9.93 -1.50
N LYS A 23 -3.59 11.19 -1.91
CA LYS A 23 -4.82 11.56 -2.64
C LYS A 23 -4.85 10.92 -4.03
N THR A 24 -3.71 10.86 -4.71
CA THR A 24 -3.58 10.24 -6.04
C THR A 24 -3.40 8.73 -5.94
N ALA A 25 -2.72 8.26 -4.90
CA ALA A 25 -2.51 6.83 -4.64
C ALA A 25 -3.81 6.06 -4.34
N PHE A 26 -4.82 6.70 -3.74
CA PHE A 26 -6.09 6.04 -3.43
C PHE A 26 -6.84 5.51 -4.67
N PRO A 27 -7.17 6.33 -5.69
CA PRO A 27 -7.82 5.83 -6.90
C PRO A 27 -6.92 4.85 -7.68
N MET A 28 -5.60 5.08 -7.70
CA MET A 28 -4.64 4.13 -8.29
C MET A 28 -4.68 2.76 -7.62
N GLY A 29 -4.77 2.71 -6.28
CA GLY A 29 -4.86 1.47 -5.52
C GLY A 29 -6.14 0.68 -5.76
N ILE A 30 -7.26 1.34 -6.04
CA ILE A 30 -8.52 0.66 -6.44
C ILE A 30 -8.32 -0.09 -7.76
N CYS A 31 -7.57 0.51 -8.69
CA CYS A 31 -7.16 -0.10 -9.94
C CYS A 31 -5.98 -1.08 -9.81
N GLN A 32 -5.56 -1.40 -8.58
CA GLN A 32 -4.40 -2.26 -8.30
C GLN A 32 -3.07 -1.71 -8.85
N ILE A 33 -2.97 -0.40 -9.10
CA ILE A 33 -1.72 0.26 -9.51
C ILE A 33 -0.93 0.60 -8.25
N THR A 34 0.20 -0.08 -8.04
CA THR A 34 1.03 0.07 -6.82
C THR A 34 2.12 1.13 -6.94
N GLU A 35 2.39 1.63 -8.14
CA GLU A 35 3.43 2.64 -8.41
C GLU A 35 3.19 3.95 -7.65
N GLY A 36 1.92 4.38 -7.53
CA GLY A 36 1.56 5.60 -6.80
C GLY A 36 1.86 5.56 -5.28
N CYS A 37 2.07 4.37 -4.72
CA CYS A 37 2.41 4.20 -3.30
C CYS A 37 3.93 4.13 -3.05
N PHE A 38 4.74 3.96 -4.10
CA PHE A 38 6.19 3.78 -3.99
C PHE A 38 6.91 4.86 -3.17
N PRO A 39 6.69 6.17 -3.40
CA PRO A 39 7.38 7.21 -2.63
C PRO A 39 7.03 7.20 -1.13
N ILE A 40 5.84 6.73 -0.76
CA ILE A 40 5.41 6.59 0.64
C ILE A 40 6.06 5.35 1.27
N VAL A 41 6.20 4.27 0.48
CA VAL A 41 6.77 3.02 0.94
C VAL A 41 8.28 3.14 1.18
N LEU A 42 9.01 3.81 0.26
CA LEU A 42 10.46 3.99 0.34
C LEU A 42 10.92 4.74 1.60
N ASN A 43 10.13 5.71 2.08
CA ASN A 43 10.44 6.47 3.28
C ASN A 43 10.52 5.59 4.56
N ASP A 44 9.80 4.46 4.61
CA ASP A 44 9.86 3.52 5.73
C ASP A 44 9.57 2.08 5.28
N LEU A 45 10.46 1.55 4.44
CA LEU A 45 10.24 0.27 3.75
C LEU A 45 9.96 -0.89 4.72
N VAL A 46 10.77 -1.04 5.76
CA VAL A 46 10.69 -2.18 6.69
C VAL A 46 9.36 -2.20 7.43
N ARG A 47 8.89 -1.06 7.95
CA ARG A 47 7.62 -1.00 8.68
C ARG A 47 6.42 -1.12 7.74
N ASN A 48 6.54 -0.58 6.53
CA ASN A 48 5.46 -0.65 5.54
C ASN A 48 5.26 -2.08 5.02
N VAL A 49 6.34 -2.78 4.67
CA VAL A 49 6.29 -4.17 4.18
C VAL A 49 5.78 -5.13 5.26
N THR A 50 6.22 -4.97 6.51
CA THR A 50 5.72 -5.80 7.60
C THR A 50 4.24 -5.57 7.88
N ALA A 51 3.78 -4.30 7.87
CA ALA A 51 2.37 -3.97 8.07
C ALA A 51 1.49 -4.50 6.94
N THR A 52 1.91 -4.34 5.67
CA THR A 52 1.14 -4.84 4.51
C THR A 52 1.15 -6.36 4.44
N GLY A 53 2.26 -7.01 4.79
CA GLY A 53 2.34 -8.47 4.87
C GLY A 53 1.36 -9.05 5.89
N VAL A 54 1.30 -8.48 7.09
CA VAL A 54 0.38 -8.94 8.15
C VAL A 54 -1.08 -8.72 7.75
N GLY A 55 -1.44 -7.54 7.23
CA GLY A 55 -2.81 -7.29 6.80
C GLY A 55 -3.22 -8.10 5.56
N GLY A 56 -2.28 -8.34 4.65
CA GLY A 56 -2.47 -9.22 3.49
C GLY A 56 -2.72 -10.67 3.88
N ALA A 57 -1.95 -11.20 4.84
CA ALA A 57 -2.16 -12.54 5.37
C ALA A 57 -3.54 -12.71 6.02
N ILE A 58 -3.99 -11.72 6.81
CA ILE A 58 -5.30 -11.75 7.46
C ILE A 58 -6.44 -11.58 6.45
N GLY A 59 -6.32 -10.64 5.53
CA GLY A 59 -7.32 -10.42 4.47
C GLY A 59 -7.45 -11.62 3.54
N GLY A 60 -6.33 -12.19 3.09
CA GLY A 60 -6.31 -13.40 2.27
C GLY A 60 -6.86 -14.62 3.01
N GLY A 61 -6.44 -14.84 4.26
CA GLY A 61 -6.93 -15.93 5.10
C GLY A 61 -8.44 -15.85 5.36
N LEU A 62 -8.97 -14.66 5.66
CA LEU A 62 -10.40 -14.45 5.83
C LEU A 62 -11.18 -14.63 4.52
N SER A 63 -10.61 -14.19 3.39
CA SER A 63 -11.20 -14.39 2.06
C SER A 63 -11.36 -15.87 1.74
N MET A 64 -10.34 -16.68 2.05
CA MET A 64 -10.39 -18.14 1.90
C MET A 64 -11.36 -18.79 2.87
N LEU A 65 -11.38 -18.35 4.14
CA LEU A 65 -12.26 -18.92 5.17
C LEU A 65 -13.75 -18.69 4.87
N TRP A 66 -14.10 -17.52 4.32
CA TRP A 66 -15.48 -17.22 3.94
C TRP A 66 -15.87 -17.73 2.54
N GLY A 67 -14.96 -18.39 1.82
CA GLY A 67 -15.23 -18.96 0.50
C GLY A 67 -15.52 -17.88 -0.55
N ALA A 68 -14.76 -16.78 -0.54
CA ALA A 68 -14.79 -15.78 -1.59
C ALA A 68 -13.96 -16.25 -2.79
N ASP A 69 -14.43 -17.31 -3.45
CA ASP A 69 -13.78 -17.85 -4.65
C ASP A 69 -14.02 -16.95 -5.86
N SER A 70 -12.96 -16.81 -6.67
CA SER A 70 -13.00 -16.18 -7.98
C SER A 70 -12.69 -17.25 -9.03
N HIS A 71 -13.63 -17.52 -9.93
CA HIS A 71 -13.43 -18.48 -11.03
C HIS A 71 -12.43 -17.98 -12.08
N ILE A 72 -12.13 -16.68 -12.08
CA ILE A 72 -11.23 -16.04 -13.03
C ILE A 72 -10.10 -15.39 -12.22
N PRO A 73 -8.83 -15.51 -12.65
CA PRO A 73 -7.73 -14.76 -12.08
C PRO A 73 -7.87 -13.27 -12.45
N ALA A 74 -8.80 -12.58 -11.81
CA ALA A 74 -8.99 -11.15 -11.91
C ALA A 74 -8.32 -10.48 -10.71
N SER A 75 -7.63 -9.35 -10.94
CA SER A 75 -6.98 -8.55 -9.92
C SER A 75 -7.78 -7.27 -9.62
N GLY A 76 -7.54 -6.68 -8.45
CA GLY A 76 -8.11 -5.40 -8.07
C GLY A 76 -9.59 -5.45 -7.71
N MET A 77 -10.17 -4.26 -7.53
CA MET A 77 -11.59 -4.13 -7.20
C MET A 77 -12.51 -4.55 -8.36
N PHE A 78 -11.96 -4.68 -9.56
CA PHE A 78 -12.64 -5.19 -10.75
C PHE A 78 -12.94 -6.70 -10.71
N ALA A 79 -12.34 -7.44 -9.76
CA ALA A 79 -12.62 -8.87 -9.56
C ALA A 79 -13.92 -9.15 -8.77
N ILE A 80 -14.50 -8.14 -8.11
CA ILE A 80 -15.73 -8.30 -7.31
C ILE A 80 -16.89 -8.94 -8.10
N PRO A 81 -17.23 -8.50 -9.34
CA PRO A 81 -18.40 -9.00 -10.05
C PRO A 81 -18.29 -10.47 -10.46
N THR A 82 -17.07 -11.00 -10.55
CA THR A 82 -16.81 -12.38 -10.98
C THR A 82 -16.70 -13.36 -9.80
N MET A 83 -16.82 -12.87 -8.56
CA MET A 83 -16.74 -13.68 -7.35
C MET A 83 -18.07 -14.30 -6.94
N THR A 84 -18.02 -15.50 -6.36
CA THR A 84 -19.21 -16.20 -5.86
C THR A 84 -19.85 -15.50 -4.67
N ARG A 85 -19.05 -14.88 -3.80
CA ARG A 85 -19.50 -14.13 -2.61
C ARG A 85 -18.79 -12.77 -2.54
N PRO A 86 -19.22 -11.76 -3.33
CA PRO A 86 -18.55 -10.46 -3.41
C PRO A 86 -18.51 -9.72 -2.07
N TRP A 87 -19.57 -9.86 -1.26
CA TRP A 87 -19.64 -9.22 0.06
C TRP A 87 -18.58 -9.77 1.04
N ALA A 88 -18.26 -11.06 0.94
CA ALA A 88 -17.27 -11.70 1.80
C ALA A 88 -15.86 -11.22 1.46
N PHE A 89 -15.56 -11.06 0.17
CA PHE A 89 -14.30 -10.47 -0.29
C PHE A 89 -14.14 -9.02 0.17
N VAL A 90 -15.17 -8.20 0.01
CA VAL A 90 -15.15 -6.80 0.46
C VAL A 90 -14.94 -6.70 1.98
N ALA A 91 -15.62 -7.55 2.75
CA ALA A 91 -15.44 -7.61 4.20
C ALA A 91 -14.01 -8.03 4.58
N ALA A 92 -13.47 -9.08 3.94
CA ALA A 92 -12.10 -9.54 4.17
C ALA A 92 -11.05 -8.47 3.81
N LEU A 93 -11.23 -7.79 2.67
CA LEU A 93 -10.37 -6.69 2.23
C LEU A 93 -10.43 -5.51 3.20
N PHE A 94 -11.61 -5.17 3.68
CA PHE A 94 -11.80 -4.11 4.67
C PHE A 94 -11.09 -4.43 5.99
N ILE A 95 -11.25 -5.67 6.49
CA ILE A 95 -10.58 -6.12 7.72
C ILE A 95 -9.06 -6.14 7.53
N GLY A 96 -8.55 -6.67 6.41
CA GLY A 96 -7.13 -6.65 6.10
C GLY A 96 -6.55 -5.23 6.02
N SER A 97 -7.25 -4.31 5.35
CA SER A 97 -6.85 -2.89 5.27
C SER A 97 -6.84 -2.21 6.64
N LEU A 98 -7.82 -2.54 7.50
CA LEU A 98 -7.88 -2.05 8.86
C LEU A 98 -6.72 -2.59 9.71
N THR A 99 -6.40 -3.87 9.59
CA THR A 99 -5.26 -4.46 10.30
C THR A 99 -3.94 -3.85 9.84
N THR A 100 -3.72 -3.68 8.54
CA THR A 100 -2.53 -2.94 8.03
C THR A 100 -2.45 -1.54 8.63
N ALA A 101 -3.58 -0.83 8.70
CA ALA A 101 -3.66 0.51 9.26
C ALA A 101 -3.36 0.56 10.77
N ILE A 102 -3.79 -0.44 11.53
CA ILE A 102 -3.49 -0.54 12.96
C ILE A 102 -2.01 -0.88 13.16
N THR A 103 -1.49 -1.87 12.42
CA THR A 103 -0.09 -2.30 12.52
C THR A 103 0.86 -1.16 12.20
N ILE A 104 0.62 -0.41 11.12
CA ILE A 104 1.47 0.76 10.78
C ILE A 104 1.33 1.89 11.80
N LEU A 105 0.16 2.09 12.40
CA LEU A 105 -0.03 3.09 13.47
C LEU A 105 0.70 2.72 14.76
N LEU A 106 0.81 1.43 15.07
CA LEU A 106 1.60 0.94 16.21
C LEU A 106 3.09 1.02 15.92
N LEU A 107 3.52 0.61 14.72
CA LEU A 107 4.92 0.59 14.33
C LEU A 107 5.50 2.00 14.10
N LYS A 108 4.79 2.90 13.41
CA LYS A 108 5.32 4.22 13.04
C LYS A 108 5.22 5.18 14.24
N LYS A 109 6.34 5.82 14.61
CA LYS A 109 6.37 6.89 15.64
C LYS A 109 5.80 8.19 15.05
N ARG A 110 5.46 9.16 15.91
CA ARG A 110 5.01 10.49 15.43
C ARG A 110 6.11 11.10 14.57
N VAL A 111 5.76 11.57 13.39
CA VAL A 111 6.65 12.24 12.44
C VAL A 111 6.35 13.73 12.48
N ASP A 112 7.39 14.55 12.42
CA ASP A 112 7.25 16.00 12.32
C ASP A 112 6.66 16.36 10.94
N PRO A 113 5.56 17.14 10.87
CA PRO A 113 4.90 17.49 9.61
C PRO A 113 5.71 18.39 8.66
N ASN A 114 6.96 18.74 9.02
CA ASN A 114 7.90 19.46 8.16
C ASN A 114 9.17 18.64 7.82
N ALA A 115 9.29 17.39 8.28
CA ALA A 115 10.46 16.56 7.98
C ALA A 115 10.41 16.09 6.52
N GLU A 116 11.16 16.74 5.63
CA GLU A 116 11.35 16.32 4.24
C GLU A 116 11.68 14.83 4.17
N ALA A 117 10.95 14.10 3.31
CA ALA A 117 11.34 12.74 3.00
C ALA A 117 12.65 12.83 2.23
N ILE A 118 13.73 12.28 2.80
CA ILE A 118 14.99 12.10 2.09
C ILE A 118 14.71 11.02 1.06
N ILE A 119 14.30 11.43 -0.14
CA ILE A 119 14.31 10.57 -1.30
C ILE A 119 15.79 10.48 -1.67
N GLU A 120 16.46 9.39 -1.29
CA GLU A 120 17.68 9.01 -1.99
C GLU A 120 17.24 8.71 -3.43
N GLU A 121 17.29 9.72 -4.29
CA GLU A 121 17.42 9.52 -5.73
C GLU A 121 18.70 8.71 -5.89
N LYS A 122 18.56 7.38 -6.04
CA LYS A 122 19.60 6.64 -6.74
C LYS A 122 19.61 7.26 -8.12
N GLU A 123 20.64 8.06 -8.41
CA GLU A 123 21.04 8.34 -9.78
C GLU A 123 21.01 7.00 -10.51
N GLU A 124 20.04 6.83 -11.41
CA GLU A 124 20.16 5.81 -12.43
C GLU A 124 21.44 6.19 -13.17
N GLU A 125 22.51 5.43 -12.97
CA GLU A 125 23.71 5.56 -13.80
C GLU A 125 23.23 5.40 -15.24
N ASP A 126 23.13 6.53 -15.95
CA ASP A 126 22.85 6.57 -17.38
C ASP A 126 23.95 5.77 -18.05
N ILE A 127 23.67 4.49 -18.33
CA ILE A 127 24.56 3.62 -19.08
C ILE A 127 24.62 4.24 -20.48
N SER A 128 25.70 4.99 -20.75
CA SER A 128 25.92 5.57 -22.07
C SER A 128 25.98 4.43 -23.08
N TRP A 129 25.18 4.56 -24.14
CA TRP A 129 25.15 3.60 -25.25
C TRP A 129 26.52 3.39 -25.91
N ASP A 130 27.47 4.31 -25.67
CA ASP A 130 28.84 4.26 -26.16
C ASP A 130 29.72 3.19 -25.46
N ASP A 131 29.33 2.68 -24.28
CA ASP A 131 30.08 1.64 -23.55
C ASP A 131 29.68 0.20 -23.93
N LEU A 132 28.64 0.01 -24.74
CA LEU A 132 28.22 -1.31 -25.25
C LEU A 132 29.08 -1.73 -26.44
N THR A 133 30.26 -2.29 -26.17
CA THR A 133 31.07 -2.96 -27.19
C THR A 133 30.59 -4.40 -27.43
N ILE A 134 30.10 -4.68 -28.63
CA ILE A 134 29.81 -6.04 -29.09
C ILE A 134 31.12 -6.58 -29.66
N ASN A 135 31.78 -7.48 -28.92
CA ASN A 135 32.90 -8.28 -29.43
C ASN A 135 32.38 -9.62 -29.98
#